data_AF-J9RZ41-F1
#
_entry.id   AF-J9RZ41-F1
#
_cell.length_a   1.000
_cell.length_b   1.000
_cell.length_c   1.000
_cell.angle_alpha   90.00
_cell.angle_beta   90.00
_cell.angle_gamma   90.00
#
_symmetry.space_group_name_H-M   'P 1'
#
loop_
_entity.id
_entity.type
_entity.pdbx_description
1 polymer ?
#
loop_
_entity_poly.entity_id
_entity_poly.type
_entity_poly.pdbx_seq_one_letter_code
_entity_poly.pdbx_strand_id
1 'polypeptide(L)'
;MSTTIDLEPSAPVNLRDLGGIPIDGGVLRTGLAIRTDDLAYVTDQIAEQLTADGLTAIIDLRSPREVAATGRGPLARFPVAYHQLPLIANVADSMAANTPTLGHEAMGQMYVRMVEGAAPHLVTALNVIAHTPGTTAFHCAAGRDRTGVLAAMLLLTLGASDDDIAADYARTGDNMVAILARINPVMGAMWKALGVDHEAQDIAALLDGSMEGVDPPSARGASRTPRRRAPPAARRGVEQRHDRATAATGTGRMMSAITHDTGTAVRRGPGRPRDDALDEQIIVATLALIDAEQDVTVSRIVSRSGISRAALYRRWPSLTTLIAAALDVGRTVPPDISADVDDLREAVLTVMMGDPGAEHSEYSEARLRQRIRLVMADRALQKAYWTSHVARRRVPVEAALRTGIERGLLRTDLDIGACFDAIAGAAYYQIVVRGDHLEDPATQARLRAVFDVVWRGMTTWPQPVD
;
A
#
# COMPACT_ATOMS: atom_id res chain seq x y z
N MET A 1 -10.94 25.08 22.21
CA MET A 1 -11.81 24.17 22.98
C MET A 1 -11.37 22.76 22.64
N SER A 2 -10.85 22.01 23.61
CA SER A 2 -10.35 20.64 23.41
C SER A 2 -11.53 19.72 23.11
N THR A 3 -11.69 19.31 21.86
CA THR A 3 -12.67 18.28 21.46
C THR A 3 -12.08 16.91 21.77
N THR A 4 -12.04 16.56 23.05
CA THR A 4 -11.68 15.20 23.46
C THR A 4 -12.84 14.30 23.06
N ILE A 5 -12.54 13.24 22.31
CA ILE A 5 -13.53 12.25 21.86
C ILE A 5 -13.93 11.43 23.09
N ASP A 6 -15.23 11.25 23.30
CA ASP A 6 -15.75 10.36 24.36
C ASP A 6 -15.59 8.92 23.89
N LEU A 7 -14.69 8.18 24.55
CA LEU A 7 -14.29 6.82 24.18
C LEU A 7 -14.56 5.89 25.35
N GLU A 8 -15.21 4.76 25.07
CA GLU A 8 -15.40 3.69 26.05
C GLU A 8 -14.05 3.08 26.47
N PRO A 9 -13.66 3.22 27.75
CA PRO A 9 -12.39 2.69 28.21
C PRO A 9 -12.35 1.16 28.16
N SER A 10 -11.22 0.58 27.75
CA SER A 10 -11.08 -0.88 27.67
C SER A 10 -9.63 -1.35 27.87
N ALA A 11 -9.42 -2.64 28.10
CA ALA A 11 -8.08 -3.22 28.20
C ALA A 11 -7.35 -3.19 26.85
N PRO A 12 -6.03 -2.92 26.82
CA PRO A 12 -5.24 -3.01 25.60
C PRO A 12 -5.23 -4.45 25.09
N VAL A 13 -5.31 -4.60 23.78
CA VAL A 13 -5.47 -5.90 23.10
C VAL A 13 -4.22 -6.32 22.34
N ASN A 14 -3.23 -5.44 22.23
CA ASN A 14 -1.94 -5.71 21.59
C ASN A 14 -0.77 -5.59 22.58
N LEU A 15 -1.07 -5.53 23.89
CA LEU A 15 -0.08 -5.43 24.96
C LEU A 15 0.74 -6.72 25.11
N ARG A 16 2.07 -6.60 25.11
CA ARG A 16 3.00 -7.70 25.40
C ARG A 16 4.38 -7.20 25.79
N ASP A 17 5.08 -8.00 26.59
CA ASP A 17 6.50 -7.83 26.90
C ASP A 17 7.37 -8.40 25.77
N LEU A 18 8.47 -7.69 25.47
CA LEU A 18 9.52 -8.16 24.57
C LEU A 18 10.54 -9.08 25.28
N GLY A 19 10.49 -9.15 26.61
CA GLY A 19 11.33 -10.03 27.41
C GLY A 19 11.27 -11.50 26.95
N GLY A 20 12.42 -12.17 27.00
CA GLY A 20 12.59 -13.55 26.56
C GLY A 20 13.00 -13.72 25.10
N ILE A 21 12.92 -12.66 24.28
CA ILE A 21 13.42 -12.70 22.90
C ILE A 21 14.96 -12.91 22.91
N PRO A 22 15.50 -13.86 22.12
CA PRO A 22 16.95 -14.05 21.98
C PRO A 22 17.64 -12.78 21.45
N ILE A 23 18.77 -12.44 22.06
CA ILE A 23 19.62 -11.29 21.71
C ILE A 23 21.10 -11.67 21.87
N ASP A 24 22.01 -10.79 21.46
CA ASP A 24 23.44 -11.01 21.69
C ASP A 24 23.73 -11.12 23.20
N GLY A 25 24.39 -12.22 23.57
CA GLY A 25 24.77 -12.48 24.95
C GLY A 25 23.65 -13.02 25.85
N GLY A 26 22.44 -13.31 25.34
CA GLY A 26 21.40 -13.98 26.13
C GLY A 26 19.98 -13.79 25.61
N VAL A 27 19.08 -13.43 26.53
CA VAL A 27 17.67 -13.13 26.22
C VAL A 27 17.30 -11.77 26.82
N LEU A 28 16.39 -11.06 26.17
CA LEU A 28 15.93 -9.77 26.63
C LEU A 28 15.29 -9.90 28.02
N ARG A 29 15.66 -9.00 28.95
CA ARG A 29 15.13 -9.01 30.32
C ARG A 29 13.62 -8.72 30.32
N THR A 30 12.84 -9.55 31.01
CA THR A 30 11.41 -9.30 31.33
C THR A 30 11.25 -7.97 32.06
N GLY A 31 10.23 -7.21 31.70
CA GLY A 31 9.95 -5.89 32.29
C GLY A 31 10.94 -4.81 31.85
N LEU A 32 11.70 -5.00 30.76
CA LEU A 32 12.45 -3.90 30.16
C LEU A 32 11.53 -3.01 29.32
N ALA A 33 10.87 -3.62 28.33
CA ALA A 33 10.11 -2.89 27.33
C ALA A 33 8.84 -3.65 26.93
N ILE A 34 7.69 -3.00 27.10
CA ILE A 34 6.39 -3.53 26.67
C ILE A 34 5.88 -2.73 25.47
N ARG A 35 5.37 -3.44 24.47
CA ARG A 35 4.71 -2.82 23.31
C ARG A 35 3.21 -3.02 23.43
N THR A 36 2.44 -2.02 23.01
CA THR A 36 0.97 -2.07 23.13
C THR A 36 0.27 -1.16 22.13
N ASP A 37 -1.04 -1.34 21.97
CA ASP A 37 -1.95 -0.38 21.35
C ASP A 37 -2.25 0.80 22.29
N ASP A 38 -3.13 1.71 21.90
CA ASP A 38 -3.27 3.00 22.56
C ASP A 38 -3.65 2.92 24.06
N LEU A 39 -2.85 3.56 24.90
CA LEU A 39 -3.07 3.63 26.34
C LEU A 39 -3.95 4.82 26.78
N ALA A 40 -4.31 5.72 25.87
CA ALA A 40 -5.07 6.93 26.21
C ALA A 40 -6.50 6.66 26.72
N TYR A 41 -7.06 5.50 26.43
CA TYR A 41 -8.42 5.11 26.80
C TYR A 41 -8.44 3.71 27.44
N VAL A 42 -7.44 3.41 28.26
CA VAL A 42 -7.52 2.27 29.19
C VAL A 42 -8.42 2.58 30.37
N THR A 43 -8.89 1.55 31.08
CA THR A 43 -9.60 1.75 32.36
C THR A 43 -8.62 2.16 33.45
N ASP A 44 -9.13 2.81 34.50
CA ASP A 44 -8.34 3.19 35.67
C ASP A 44 -7.69 1.97 36.34
N GLN A 45 -8.43 0.86 36.44
CA GLN A 45 -7.93 -0.41 36.96
C GLN A 45 -6.73 -0.94 36.16
N ILE A 46 -6.74 -0.80 34.84
CA ILE A 46 -5.59 -1.21 34.00
C ILE A 46 -4.41 -0.28 34.21
N ALA A 47 -4.63 1.04 34.32
CA ALA A 47 -3.56 1.99 34.60
C ALA A 47 -2.91 1.73 35.98
N GLU A 48 -3.71 1.43 37.00
CA GLU A 48 -3.25 1.01 38.32
C GLU A 48 -2.42 -0.27 38.23
N GLN A 49 -2.93 -1.29 37.53
CA GLN A 49 -2.25 -2.57 37.37
C GLN A 49 -0.91 -2.41 36.66
N LEU A 50 -0.86 -1.69 35.54
CA LEU A 50 0.40 -1.45 34.80
C LEU A 50 1.44 -0.74 35.67
N THR A 51 1.01 0.25 36.46
CA THR A 51 1.90 0.98 37.38
C THR A 51 2.40 0.06 38.51
N ALA A 52 1.51 -0.77 39.08
CA ALA A 52 1.86 -1.76 40.10
C ALA A 52 2.83 -2.84 39.58
N ASP A 53 2.70 -3.19 38.29
CA ASP A 53 3.58 -4.13 37.59
C ASP A 53 4.93 -3.50 37.16
N GLY A 54 5.20 -2.25 37.57
CA GLY A 54 6.49 -1.60 37.40
C GLY A 54 6.61 -0.72 36.15
N LEU A 55 5.50 -0.33 35.52
CA LEU A 55 5.52 0.71 34.49
C LEU A 55 6.01 2.04 35.07
N THR A 56 7.07 2.60 34.48
CA THR A 56 7.70 3.84 34.95
C THR A 56 7.88 4.89 33.86
N ALA A 57 7.84 4.48 32.58
CA ALA A 57 7.85 5.41 31.45
C ALA A 57 6.91 4.98 30.32
N ILE A 58 6.34 5.94 29.61
CA ILE A 58 5.53 5.78 28.39
C ILE A 58 6.19 6.57 27.27
N ILE A 59 6.38 5.91 26.14
CA ILE A 59 6.75 6.52 24.87
C ILE A 59 5.53 6.49 23.94
N ASP A 60 4.95 7.65 23.71
CA ASP A 60 3.78 7.82 22.86
C ASP A 60 4.23 8.25 21.45
N LEU A 61 4.09 7.33 20.49
CA LEU A 61 4.53 7.50 19.10
C LEU A 61 3.46 8.15 18.21
N ARG A 62 2.32 8.51 18.80
CA ARG A 62 1.20 9.13 18.09
C ARG A 62 1.55 10.57 17.71
N SER A 63 0.99 11.01 16.59
CA SER A 63 1.11 12.40 16.14
C SER A 63 0.48 13.37 17.14
N PRO A 64 0.88 14.65 17.15
CA PRO A 64 0.24 15.67 17.99
C PRO A 64 -1.29 15.75 17.83
N ARG A 65 -1.81 15.41 16.66
CA ARG A 65 -3.26 15.39 16.39
C ARG A 65 -3.97 14.22 17.08
N GLU A 66 -3.43 13.01 16.98
CA GLU A 66 -3.96 11.83 17.68
C GLU A 66 -3.97 12.07 19.20
N VAL A 67 -2.88 12.63 19.75
CA VAL A 67 -2.79 12.98 21.18
C VAL A 67 -3.77 14.09 21.55
N ALA A 68 -3.97 15.11 20.70
CA ALA A 68 -4.97 16.15 20.95
C ALA A 68 -6.41 15.61 20.97
N ALA A 69 -6.71 14.58 20.18
CA ALA A 69 -8.04 13.97 20.08
C ALA A 69 -8.39 13.07 21.28
N THR A 70 -7.41 12.33 21.82
CA THR A 70 -7.64 11.27 22.82
C THR A 70 -6.97 11.53 24.17
N GLY A 71 -5.99 12.43 24.22
CA GLY A 71 -5.24 12.76 25.42
C GLY A 71 -4.23 11.70 25.85
N ARG A 72 -3.82 11.80 27.11
CA ARG A 72 -2.84 10.90 27.77
C ARG A 72 -3.48 9.80 28.62
N GLY A 73 -4.80 9.83 28.75
CA GLY A 73 -5.57 8.85 29.52
C GLY A 73 -5.29 8.84 31.03
N PRO A 74 -5.79 7.79 31.72
CA PRO A 74 -5.66 7.62 33.17
C PRO A 74 -4.22 7.63 33.70
N LEU A 75 -3.25 7.17 32.90
CA LEU A 75 -1.84 7.09 33.27
C LEU A 75 -1.22 8.46 33.59
N ALA A 76 -1.84 9.56 33.14
CA ALA A 76 -1.43 10.92 33.49
C ALA A 76 -1.56 11.24 34.99
N ARG A 77 -2.29 10.42 35.77
CA ARG A 77 -2.45 10.58 37.22
C ARG A 77 -1.45 9.77 38.06
N PHE A 78 -0.63 8.96 37.40
CA PHE A 78 0.36 8.10 38.04
C PHE A 78 1.77 8.69 37.86
N PRO A 79 2.74 8.33 38.71
CA PRO A 79 4.13 8.80 38.62
C PRO A 79 4.90 8.09 37.50
N VAL A 80 4.36 8.15 36.28
CA VAL A 80 4.93 7.54 35.07
C VAL A 80 5.44 8.66 34.17
N ALA A 81 6.72 8.61 33.78
CA ALA A 81 7.30 9.56 32.86
C ALA A 81 6.62 9.43 31.48
N TYR A 82 6.28 10.54 30.85
CA TYR A 82 5.58 10.54 29.56
C TYR A 82 6.37 11.29 28.50
N HIS A 83 6.70 10.59 27.41
CA HIS A 83 7.49 11.09 26.30
C HIS A 83 6.68 11.00 25.01
N GLN A 84 6.21 12.13 24.49
CA GLN A 84 5.56 12.16 23.18
C GLN A 84 6.63 12.30 22.08
N LEU A 85 6.91 11.19 21.38
CA LEU A 85 7.96 11.08 20.37
C LEU A 85 7.34 10.64 19.04
N PRO A 86 6.67 11.56 18.31
CA PRO A 86 5.89 11.19 17.12
C PRO A 86 6.81 10.63 16.03
N LEU A 87 6.49 9.43 15.54
CA LEU A 87 7.20 8.79 14.43
C LEU A 87 6.76 9.33 13.05
N ILE A 88 5.62 10.01 13.02
CA ILE A 88 5.07 10.65 11.82
C ILE A 88 4.49 11.98 12.25
N ALA A 89 4.91 13.07 11.59
CA ALA A 89 4.47 14.43 11.91
C ALA A 89 2.97 14.64 11.62
N ASN A 90 2.43 13.92 10.63
CA ASN A 90 1.04 14.02 10.21
C ASN A 90 0.54 12.66 9.68
N VAL A 91 -0.52 12.13 10.28
CA VAL A 91 -1.18 10.88 9.83
C VAL A 91 -1.56 10.95 8.35
N ALA A 92 -1.94 12.14 7.87
CA ALA A 92 -2.25 12.36 6.46
C ALA A 92 -1.04 12.23 5.53
N ASP A 93 0.21 12.39 6.00
CA ASP A 93 1.41 12.21 5.18
C ASP A 93 1.80 10.73 5.07
N SER A 94 1.53 9.94 6.12
CA SER A 94 1.62 8.47 6.06
C SER A 94 0.55 7.85 5.18
N MET A 95 -0.65 8.46 5.14
CA MET A 95 -1.78 7.99 4.34
C MET A 95 -1.83 8.61 2.93
N ALA A 96 -1.15 9.73 2.70
CA ALA A 96 -0.95 10.32 1.37
C ALA A 96 -0.02 9.49 0.49
N ALA A 97 0.73 8.54 1.07
CA ALA A 97 1.39 7.47 0.35
C ALA A 97 0.35 6.43 -0.14
N ASN A 98 -0.57 6.88 -1.01
CA ASN A 98 -1.47 6.05 -1.80
C ASN A 98 -0.64 5.17 -2.74
N THR A 99 -0.08 4.08 -2.22
CA THR A 99 0.58 3.06 -3.05
C THR A 99 -0.46 1.98 -3.36
N PRO A 100 -0.85 1.78 -4.63
CA PRO A 100 -1.79 0.74 -5.00
C PRO A 100 -1.12 -0.60 -4.70
N THR A 101 -1.78 -1.44 -3.88
CA THR A 101 -1.17 -2.61 -3.23
C THR A 101 0.06 -2.23 -2.40
N LEU A 102 -0.08 -2.20 -1.07
CA LEU A 102 1.07 -2.28 -0.17
C LEU A 102 1.63 -3.71 -0.25
N GLY A 103 2.26 -4.04 -1.38
CA GLY A 103 3.15 -5.18 -1.46
C GLY A 103 4.24 -5.03 -0.41
N HIS A 104 4.85 -6.14 -0.01
CA HIS A 104 5.88 -6.15 1.04
C HIS A 104 6.97 -5.09 0.81
N GLU A 105 7.34 -4.85 -0.44
CA GLU A 105 8.35 -3.84 -0.81
C GLU A 105 7.89 -2.39 -0.54
N ALA A 106 6.67 -2.03 -0.91
CA ALA A 106 6.13 -0.69 -0.64
C ALA A 106 5.99 -0.43 0.86
N MET A 107 5.59 -1.45 1.63
CA MET A 107 5.58 -1.40 3.10
C MET A 107 6.99 -1.21 3.66
N GLY A 108 7.97 -1.96 3.15
CA GLY A 108 9.38 -1.80 3.53
C GLY A 108 9.88 -0.38 3.29
N GLN A 109 9.61 0.19 2.11
CA GLN A 109 9.99 1.58 1.80
C GLN A 109 9.29 2.60 2.70
N MET A 110 8.04 2.34 3.10
CA MET A 110 7.34 3.18 4.08
C MET A 110 8.03 3.15 5.45
N TYR A 111 8.47 1.98 5.91
CA TYR A 111 9.22 1.86 7.17
C TYR A 111 10.58 2.53 7.10
N VAL A 112 11.30 2.41 5.99
CA VAL A 112 12.57 3.14 5.77
C VAL A 112 12.35 4.64 5.91
N ARG A 113 11.36 5.21 5.20
CA ARG A 113 11.04 6.65 5.30
C ARG A 113 10.65 7.06 6.72
N MET A 114 9.96 6.20 7.47
CA MET A 114 9.59 6.46 8.87
C MET A 114 10.84 6.54 9.75
N VAL A 115 11.77 5.61 9.57
CA VAL A 115 13.05 5.61 10.31
C VAL A 115 13.87 6.85 9.97
N GLU A 116 14.04 7.17 8.69
CA GLU A 116 14.82 8.33 8.23
C GLU A 116 14.22 9.64 8.72
N GLY A 117 12.89 9.80 8.61
CA GLY A 117 12.19 11.02 8.99
C GLY A 117 12.11 11.26 10.50
N ALA A 118 12.23 10.20 11.32
CA ALA A 118 12.08 10.26 12.77
C ALA A 118 13.33 9.78 13.54
N ALA A 119 14.48 9.67 12.89
CA ALA A 119 15.71 9.14 13.50
C ALA A 119 16.05 9.79 14.86
N PRO A 120 15.96 11.13 15.05
CA PRO A 120 16.22 11.75 16.36
C PRO A 120 15.24 11.29 17.45
N HIS A 121 13.96 11.09 17.12
CA HIS A 121 12.97 10.58 18.06
C HIS A 121 13.19 9.11 18.40
N LEU A 122 13.60 8.29 17.42
CA LEU A 122 13.93 6.88 17.64
C LEU A 122 15.13 6.72 18.56
N VAL A 123 16.19 7.50 18.35
CA VAL A 123 17.36 7.52 19.25
C VAL A 123 16.96 7.99 20.65
N THR A 124 16.11 9.00 20.76
CA THR A 124 15.58 9.45 22.06
C THR A 124 14.77 8.35 22.75
N ALA A 125 13.92 7.65 22.02
CA ALA A 125 13.11 6.54 22.53
C ALA A 125 13.99 5.39 23.07
N LEU A 126 15.02 5.00 22.31
CA LEU A 126 15.99 3.98 22.76
C LEU A 126 16.75 4.42 24.02
N ASN A 127 17.13 5.71 24.11
CA ASN A 127 17.75 6.25 25.31
C ASN A 127 16.81 6.22 26.53
N VAL A 128 15.52 6.52 26.34
CA VAL A 128 14.52 6.39 27.42
C VAL A 128 14.42 4.95 27.88
N ILE A 129 14.31 3.98 26.96
CA ILE A 129 14.25 2.55 27.30
C ILE A 129 15.51 2.10 28.04
N ALA A 130 16.69 2.56 27.61
CA ALA A 130 17.97 2.16 28.20
C ALA A 130 18.20 2.68 29.62
N HIS A 131 17.66 3.86 29.97
CA HIS A 131 17.96 4.54 31.24
C HIS A 131 16.78 4.59 32.21
N THR A 132 15.60 4.14 31.81
CA THR A 132 14.43 4.05 32.70
C THR A 132 14.65 2.90 33.70
N PRO A 133 14.45 3.12 35.02
CA PRO A 133 14.74 2.12 36.03
C PRO A 133 13.75 0.94 36.06
N GLY A 134 12.53 1.13 35.55
CA GLY A 134 11.49 0.09 35.46
C GLY A 134 11.08 -0.20 34.02
N THR A 135 9.86 -0.71 33.87
CA THR A 135 9.29 -1.05 32.57
C THR A 135 8.98 0.22 31.78
N THR A 136 9.38 0.24 30.50
CA THR A 136 8.97 1.27 29.54
C THR A 136 7.90 0.72 28.61
N ALA A 137 6.72 1.34 28.59
CA ALA A 137 5.71 1.06 27.56
C ALA A 137 5.92 1.96 26.35
N PHE A 138 5.74 1.43 25.15
CA PHE A 138 5.68 2.25 23.95
C PHE A 138 4.50 1.83 23.07
N HIS A 139 3.78 2.83 22.55
CA HIS A 139 2.54 2.60 21.82
C HIS A 139 2.34 3.61 20.69
N CYS A 140 1.45 3.26 19.77
CA CYS A 140 0.84 4.18 18.84
C CYS A 140 -0.69 4.00 18.94
N ALA A 141 -1.45 4.25 17.86
CA ALA A 141 -2.88 3.90 17.86
C ALA A 141 -3.09 2.37 17.90
N ALA A 142 -2.47 1.64 16.95
CA ALA A 142 -2.66 0.19 16.78
C ALA A 142 -1.61 -0.69 17.46
N GLY A 143 -0.48 -0.13 17.88
CA GLY A 143 0.63 -0.94 18.39
C GLY A 143 1.31 -1.80 17.31
N ARG A 144 1.06 -1.54 16.02
CA ARG A 144 1.55 -2.35 14.88
C ARG A 144 2.76 -1.75 14.19
N ASP A 145 2.57 -0.70 13.39
CA ASP A 145 3.57 -0.23 12.42
C ASP A 145 4.64 0.66 13.10
N ARG A 146 4.24 1.84 13.60
CA ARG A 146 5.13 2.77 14.34
C ARG A 146 5.78 2.10 15.56
N THR A 147 4.97 1.38 16.32
CA THR A 147 5.44 0.56 17.45
C THR A 147 6.37 -0.57 16.97
N GLY A 148 6.06 -1.21 15.85
CA GLY A 148 6.88 -2.27 15.27
C GLY A 148 8.26 -1.77 14.84
N VAL A 149 8.35 -0.57 14.25
CA VAL A 149 9.61 0.07 13.89
C VAL A 149 10.49 0.29 15.13
N LEU A 150 9.94 0.86 16.21
CA LEU A 150 10.72 1.04 17.45
C LEU A 150 11.12 -0.30 18.09
N ALA A 151 10.22 -1.29 18.09
CA ALA A 151 10.52 -2.63 18.60
C ALA A 151 11.66 -3.30 17.80
N ALA A 152 11.57 -3.26 16.47
CA ALA A 152 12.59 -3.80 15.58
C ALA A 152 13.94 -3.10 15.79
N MET A 153 13.97 -1.78 15.91
CA MET A 153 15.22 -1.05 16.18
C MET A 153 15.86 -1.42 17.53
N LEU A 154 15.05 -1.55 18.59
CA LEU A 154 15.53 -2.00 19.89
C LEU A 154 16.17 -3.39 19.79
N LEU A 155 15.44 -4.34 19.18
CA LEU A 155 15.87 -5.73 19.06
C LEU A 155 17.11 -5.88 18.14
N LEU A 156 17.16 -5.17 17.02
CA LEU A 156 18.33 -5.10 16.13
C LEU A 156 19.56 -4.54 16.86
N THR A 157 19.38 -3.48 17.66
CA THR A 157 20.48 -2.87 18.42
C THR A 157 21.04 -3.84 19.48
N LEU A 158 20.21 -4.75 19.97
CA LEU A 158 20.59 -5.77 20.95
C LEU A 158 21.05 -7.08 20.28
N GLY A 159 21.04 -7.19 18.96
CA GLY A 159 21.51 -8.39 18.25
C GLY A 159 20.49 -9.53 18.18
N ALA A 160 19.18 -9.24 18.23
CA ALA A 160 18.16 -10.24 17.90
C ALA A 160 18.23 -10.62 16.41
N SER A 161 17.81 -11.85 16.09
CA SER A 161 17.72 -12.29 14.69
C SER A 161 16.53 -11.66 13.96
N ASP A 162 16.63 -11.52 12.63
CA ASP A 162 15.52 -11.03 11.80
C ASP A 162 14.26 -11.91 11.96
N ASP A 163 14.43 -13.23 12.14
CA ASP A 163 13.33 -14.18 12.34
C ASP A 163 12.60 -13.91 13.68
N ASP A 164 13.34 -13.65 14.77
CA ASP A 164 12.76 -13.35 16.07
C ASP A 164 12.01 -12.00 16.06
N ILE A 165 12.58 -11.00 15.36
CA ILE A 165 11.95 -9.69 15.17
C ILE A 165 10.66 -9.82 14.35
N ALA A 166 10.72 -10.55 13.24
CA ALA A 166 9.56 -10.81 12.40
C ALA A 166 8.49 -11.60 13.15
N ALA A 167 8.88 -12.56 13.99
CA ALA A 167 7.96 -13.32 14.83
C ALA A 167 7.23 -12.44 15.86
N ASP A 168 7.92 -11.55 16.58
CA ASP A 168 7.25 -10.60 17.47
C ASP A 168 6.29 -9.66 16.71
N TYR A 169 6.71 -9.17 15.55
CA TYR A 169 5.89 -8.30 14.72
C TYR A 169 4.62 -9.02 14.24
N ALA A 170 4.73 -10.26 13.78
CA ALA A 170 3.63 -11.06 13.25
C ALA A 170 2.54 -11.35 14.30
N ARG A 171 2.87 -11.41 15.60
CA ARG A 171 1.90 -11.59 16.70
C ARG A 171 0.78 -10.55 16.73
N THR A 172 0.98 -9.38 16.12
CA THR A 172 -0.09 -8.38 16.01
C THR A 172 -1.21 -8.82 15.04
N GLY A 173 -0.92 -9.70 14.08
CA GLY A 173 -1.92 -10.24 13.15
C GLY A 173 -3.10 -10.89 13.87
N ASP A 174 -2.82 -11.71 14.88
CA ASP A 174 -3.85 -12.43 15.66
C ASP A 174 -4.80 -11.49 16.41
N ASN A 175 -4.33 -10.29 16.75
CA ASN A 175 -5.09 -9.30 17.52
C ASN A 175 -5.81 -8.28 16.63
N MET A 176 -5.68 -8.35 15.30
CA MET A 176 -6.08 -7.27 14.40
C MET A 176 -7.58 -6.92 14.51
N VAL A 177 -8.43 -7.94 14.68
CA VAL A 177 -9.88 -7.74 14.85
C VAL A 177 -10.18 -6.90 16.11
N ALA A 178 -9.57 -7.27 17.23
CA ALA A 178 -9.76 -6.57 18.50
C ALA A 178 -9.15 -5.15 18.48
N ILE A 179 -7.99 -4.99 17.83
CA ILE A 179 -7.32 -3.69 17.67
C ILE A 179 -8.22 -2.73 16.90
N LEU A 180 -8.80 -3.16 15.79
CA LEU A 180 -9.68 -2.31 14.99
C LEU A 180 -10.98 -1.96 15.73
N ALA A 181 -11.56 -2.92 16.47
CA ALA A 181 -12.71 -2.62 17.33
C ALA A 181 -12.41 -1.47 18.33
N ARG A 182 -11.18 -1.42 18.87
CA ARG A 182 -10.73 -0.35 19.78
C ARG A 182 -10.43 0.98 19.09
N ILE A 183 -9.95 0.97 17.85
CA ILE A 183 -9.49 2.18 17.15
C ILE A 183 -10.59 2.84 16.32
N ASN A 184 -11.58 2.08 15.86
CA ASN A 184 -12.67 2.59 15.00
C ASN A 184 -13.37 3.83 15.57
N PRO A 185 -13.73 3.90 16.87
CA PRO A 185 -14.39 5.09 17.43
C PRO A 185 -13.49 6.32 17.39
N VAL A 186 -12.19 6.14 17.67
CA VAL A 186 -11.17 7.19 17.64
C VAL A 186 -10.98 7.72 16.23
N MET A 187 -10.76 6.82 15.28
CA MET A 187 -10.54 7.19 13.89
C MET A 187 -11.78 7.83 13.30
N GLY A 188 -12.97 7.28 13.54
CA GLY A 188 -14.23 7.86 13.08
C GLY A 188 -14.44 9.29 13.57
N ALA A 189 -14.17 9.56 14.84
CA ALA A 189 -14.30 10.92 15.39
C ALA A 189 -13.16 11.86 14.96
N MET A 190 -11.95 11.35 14.74
CA MET A 190 -10.86 12.12 14.12
C MET A 190 -11.17 12.48 12.65
N TRP A 191 -11.75 11.56 11.87
CA TRP A 191 -12.17 11.79 10.49
C TRP A 191 -13.30 12.82 10.42
N LYS A 192 -14.29 12.70 11.31
CA LYS A 192 -15.37 13.69 11.46
C LYS A 192 -14.83 15.08 11.80
N ALA A 193 -13.84 15.17 12.70
CA ALA A 193 -13.19 16.45 13.04
C ALA A 193 -12.37 17.05 11.87
N LEU A 194 -11.99 16.22 10.88
CA LEU A 194 -11.34 16.63 9.65
C LEU A 194 -12.32 16.90 8.49
N GLY A 195 -13.63 16.80 8.73
CA GLY A 195 -14.67 16.99 7.70
C GLY A 195 -14.77 15.82 6.71
N VAL A 196 -14.26 14.64 7.09
CA VAL A 196 -14.35 13.41 6.31
C VAL A 196 -15.38 12.51 6.98
N ASP A 197 -16.61 12.45 6.44
CA ASP A 197 -17.64 11.55 6.94
C ASP A 197 -17.37 10.12 6.45
N HIS A 198 -16.84 9.27 7.34
CA HIS A 198 -16.80 7.82 7.17
C HIS A 198 -17.80 7.17 8.14
N GLU A 199 -18.70 6.32 7.63
CA GLU A 199 -19.52 5.48 8.50
C GLU A 199 -18.63 4.42 9.18
N ALA A 200 -18.81 4.21 10.48
CA ALA A 200 -17.99 3.35 11.34
C ALA A 200 -17.93 1.85 10.95
N GLN A 201 -18.61 1.45 9.86
CA GLN A 201 -18.72 0.08 9.37
C GLN A 201 -17.66 -0.29 8.30
N ASP A 202 -16.92 0.68 7.75
CA ASP A 202 -15.94 0.46 6.67
C ASP A 202 -14.66 -0.28 7.12
N ILE A 203 -14.34 -0.26 8.42
CA ILE A 203 -13.07 -0.80 8.92
C ILE A 203 -13.15 -2.31 9.21
N ALA A 204 -14.35 -2.85 9.47
CA ALA A 204 -14.54 -4.29 9.63
C ALA A 204 -14.30 -5.07 8.32
N ALA A 205 -14.50 -4.44 7.16
CA ALA A 205 -14.28 -5.04 5.85
C ALA A 205 -12.79 -5.16 5.48
N LEU A 206 -11.91 -4.37 6.11
CA LEU A 206 -10.45 -4.48 5.99
C LEU A 206 -9.89 -5.75 6.65
N LEU A 207 -10.67 -6.44 7.49
CA LEU A 207 -10.24 -7.61 8.27
C LEU A 207 -10.50 -8.96 7.60
N ASP A 208 -11.52 -9.06 6.77
CA ASP A 208 -11.89 -10.35 6.15
C ASP A 208 -11.02 -10.68 4.91
N GLY A 209 -10.18 -9.73 4.46
CA GLY A 209 -9.32 -9.87 3.29
C GLY A 209 -7.89 -10.32 3.57
N SER A 210 -7.50 -10.54 4.83
CA SER A 210 -6.11 -10.83 5.19
C SER A 210 -6.01 -12.00 6.16
N MET A 211 -6.42 -13.21 5.75
CA MET A 211 -6.00 -14.48 6.38
C MET A 211 -6.54 -15.75 5.66
N GLU A 212 -6.51 -15.82 4.33
CA GLU A 212 -6.59 -17.13 3.64
C GLU A 212 -5.65 -17.16 2.43
N GLY A 213 -4.62 -18.02 2.49
CA GLY A 213 -3.83 -18.37 1.30
C GLY A 213 -2.32 -18.49 1.48
N VAL A 214 -1.83 -19.18 2.51
CA VAL A 214 -0.51 -19.84 2.43
C VAL A 214 -0.64 -21.23 3.06
N ASP A 215 -0.76 -22.26 2.22
CA ASP A 215 -0.56 -23.63 2.67
C ASP A 215 0.91 -23.78 3.16
N PRO A 216 1.16 -24.31 4.36
CA PRO A 216 2.51 -24.66 4.76
C PRO A 216 3.02 -25.83 3.90
N PRO A 217 4.32 -25.86 3.52
CA PRO A 217 4.88 -27.00 2.81
C PRO A 217 4.72 -28.26 3.69
N SER A 218 4.05 -29.26 3.12
CA SER A 218 3.69 -30.51 3.80
C SER A 218 4.92 -31.17 4.43
N ALA A 219 4.94 -31.24 5.77
CA ALA A 219 5.88 -32.03 6.53
C ALA A 219 5.47 -33.52 6.49
N ARG A 220 5.95 -34.27 5.48
CA ARG A 220 6.01 -35.73 5.61
C ARG A 220 7.32 -36.13 6.28
N GLY A 221 7.18 -36.58 7.53
CA GLY A 221 8.06 -37.56 8.14
C GLY A 221 9.16 -36.99 9.03
N ALA A 222 8.92 -37.00 10.34
CA ALA A 222 9.82 -37.63 11.33
C ALA A 222 9.29 -37.32 12.74
N SER A 223 8.52 -38.24 13.33
CA SER A 223 8.51 -38.33 14.79
C SER A 223 9.85 -38.96 15.19
N ARG A 224 10.56 -38.34 16.13
CA ARG A 224 11.49 -39.01 17.07
C ARG A 224 11.99 -38.01 18.11
N THR A 225 11.53 -38.24 19.34
CA THR A 225 11.97 -37.62 20.59
C THR A 225 13.48 -37.77 20.82
N PRO A 226 14.18 -36.77 21.38
CA PRO A 226 15.58 -36.92 21.74
C PRO A 226 15.72 -37.53 23.15
N ARG A 227 16.23 -38.75 23.23
CA ARG A 227 16.78 -39.34 24.46
C ARG A 227 18.21 -38.82 24.68
N ARG A 228 18.50 -38.44 25.93
CA ARG A 228 19.81 -38.05 26.48
C ARG A 228 20.95 -38.99 26.03
N ARG A 229 22.07 -38.41 25.60
CA ARG A 229 23.34 -39.11 25.35
C ARG A 229 24.13 -39.34 26.65
N ALA A 230 24.68 -40.54 26.78
CA ALA A 230 25.86 -40.86 27.59
C ALA A 230 27.00 -41.36 26.64
N PRO A 231 28.28 -41.28 27.03
CA PRO A 231 29.43 -41.32 26.11
C PRO A 231 29.93 -42.75 25.77
N PRO A 232 30.84 -42.91 24.77
CA PRO A 232 30.91 -44.10 23.93
C PRO A 232 31.94 -45.14 24.39
N ALA A 233 31.71 -46.40 24.02
CA ALA A 233 32.71 -47.47 24.03
C ALA A 233 32.87 -48.08 22.62
N ALA A 234 34.05 -47.83 22.05
CA ALA A 234 34.91 -48.67 21.22
C ALA A 234 34.36 -49.91 20.45
N ARG A 235 34.68 -49.85 19.13
CA ARG A 235 35.49 -50.80 18.33
C ARG A 235 34.84 -51.98 17.56
N ARG A 236 35.36 -52.07 16.31
CA ARG A 236 35.50 -53.22 15.37
C ARG A 236 34.19 -53.71 14.72
N GLY A 237 34.09 -53.95 13.42
CA GLY A 237 35.03 -53.90 12.31
C GLY A 237 34.49 -54.79 11.17
N VAL A 238 35.03 -54.62 9.95
CA VAL A 238 35.19 -55.67 8.91
C VAL A 238 33.86 -56.10 8.23
N GLU A 239 33.65 -56.27 6.93
CA GLU A 239 34.41 -56.34 5.66
C GLU A 239 33.39 -56.07 4.52
N GLN A 240 33.76 -55.44 3.40
CA GLN A 240 33.94 -56.05 2.05
C GLN A 240 32.77 -56.94 1.58
N ARG A 241 32.24 -56.88 0.35
CA ARG A 241 32.86 -56.65 -0.96
C ARG A 241 31.72 -56.61 -2.01
N HIS A 242 31.88 -55.79 -3.04
CA HIS A 242 31.75 -56.10 -4.49
C HIS A 242 30.57 -57.01 -4.98
N ASP A 243 29.84 -56.74 -6.06
CA ASP A 243 30.28 -56.19 -7.34
C ASP A 243 29.10 -55.80 -8.26
N ARG A 244 29.39 -54.78 -9.07
CA ARG A 244 29.00 -54.51 -10.47
C ARG A 244 27.67 -54.97 -11.10
N ALA A 245 26.98 -53.93 -11.57
CA ALA A 245 26.06 -53.90 -12.70
C ALA A 245 26.74 -54.02 -14.08
N THR A 246 25.96 -54.38 -15.11
CA THR A 246 25.92 -53.82 -16.49
C THR A 246 24.77 -54.49 -17.28
N ALA A 247 23.77 -53.75 -17.78
CA ALA A 247 23.58 -53.28 -19.18
C ALA A 247 23.22 -54.41 -20.18
N ALA A 248 22.41 -54.31 -21.23
CA ALA A 248 21.41 -53.38 -21.78
C ALA A 248 20.84 -54.08 -23.06
N THR A 249 19.79 -53.49 -23.70
CA THR A 249 19.23 -53.76 -25.06
C THR A 249 18.42 -55.07 -25.27
N GLY A 250 17.31 -55.16 -26.02
CA GLY A 250 16.54 -54.22 -26.84
C GLY A 250 15.36 -54.93 -27.56
N THR A 251 14.47 -54.14 -28.18
CA THR A 251 13.53 -54.42 -29.30
C THR A 251 12.29 -55.35 -29.16
N GLY A 252 11.09 -54.73 -29.18
CA GLY A 252 10.03 -54.90 -30.21
C GLY A 252 9.03 -56.07 -30.17
N ARG A 253 7.71 -55.79 -30.07
CA ARG A 253 6.65 -56.14 -31.07
C ARG A 253 5.23 -55.72 -30.62
N MET A 254 4.39 -55.42 -31.61
CA MET A 254 2.99 -54.95 -31.59
C MET A 254 1.92 -56.06 -31.45
N MET A 255 0.68 -55.59 -31.15
CA MET A 255 -0.68 -56.17 -31.35
C MET A 255 -1.25 -57.13 -30.27
N SER A 256 -2.27 -56.68 -29.53
CA SER A 256 -3.68 -56.85 -29.94
C SER A 256 -4.63 -56.09 -28.99
N ALA A 257 -5.76 -55.66 -29.55
CA ALA A 257 -6.74 -54.75 -28.96
C ALA A 257 -7.85 -55.47 -28.18
N ILE A 258 -8.33 -54.84 -27.09
CA ILE A 258 -9.73 -54.92 -26.64
C ILE A 258 -10.17 -53.53 -26.15
N THR A 259 -11.34 -53.14 -26.62
CA THR A 259 -12.08 -51.88 -26.49
C THR A 259 -12.52 -51.54 -25.07
N HIS A 260 -12.52 -50.26 -24.69
CA HIS A 260 -13.65 -49.63 -24.00
C HIS A 260 -13.60 -48.08 -24.03
N ASP A 261 -14.72 -47.53 -24.49
CA ASP A 261 -15.38 -46.28 -24.10
C ASP A 261 -14.64 -44.94 -24.26
N THR A 262 -15.08 -44.20 -25.28
CA THR A 262 -14.69 -42.82 -25.58
C THR A 262 -15.29 -41.85 -24.56
N GLY A 263 -14.62 -41.70 -23.42
CA GLY A 263 -14.75 -40.51 -22.58
C GLY A 263 -14.04 -39.33 -23.27
N THR A 264 -14.81 -38.34 -23.70
CA THR A 264 -14.31 -37.07 -24.24
C THR A 264 -13.34 -36.42 -23.25
N ALA A 265 -12.04 -36.45 -23.59
CA ALA A 265 -11.03 -35.68 -22.90
C ALA A 265 -11.32 -34.20 -23.12
N VAL A 266 -11.97 -33.56 -22.14
CA VAL A 266 -12.08 -32.11 -22.05
C VAL A 266 -10.66 -31.57 -21.91
N ARG A 267 -10.10 -31.09 -23.03
CA ARG A 267 -8.94 -30.22 -23.03
C ARG A 267 -9.30 -29.01 -22.16
N ARG A 268 -8.71 -28.93 -20.97
CA ARG A 268 -8.81 -27.75 -20.11
C ARG A 268 -8.09 -26.61 -20.80
N GLY A 269 -8.85 -25.78 -21.53
CA GLY A 269 -8.42 -24.48 -22.01
C GLY A 269 -8.15 -23.51 -20.84
N PRO A 270 -7.57 -22.33 -21.13
CA PRO A 270 -7.07 -21.41 -20.12
C PRO A 270 -8.22 -20.91 -19.24
N GLY A 271 -8.10 -21.12 -17.94
CA GLY A 271 -9.12 -20.72 -16.98
C GLY A 271 -9.06 -19.22 -16.68
N ARG A 272 -10.04 -18.45 -17.20
CA ARG A 272 -10.72 -17.32 -16.52
C ARG A 272 -11.95 -16.90 -17.35
N PRO A 273 -13.20 -16.81 -16.80
CA PRO A 273 -13.81 -15.49 -16.51
C PRO A 273 -15.09 -15.54 -15.61
N ARG A 274 -14.98 -15.58 -14.28
CA ARG A 274 -16.15 -15.30 -13.40
C ARG A 274 -15.97 -14.05 -12.54
N ASP A 275 -14.72 -13.65 -12.31
CA ASP A 275 -14.42 -12.49 -11.48
C ASP A 275 -14.52 -11.17 -12.25
N ASP A 276 -14.05 -11.06 -13.49
CA ASP A 276 -13.94 -9.75 -14.17
C ASP A 276 -15.31 -9.09 -14.46
N ALA A 277 -16.35 -9.91 -14.66
CA ALA A 277 -17.72 -9.45 -14.88
C ALA A 277 -18.31 -8.68 -13.68
N LEU A 278 -17.90 -9.03 -12.45
CA LEU A 278 -18.35 -8.33 -11.25
C LEU A 278 -17.66 -6.97 -11.08
N ASP A 279 -16.37 -6.86 -11.42
CA ASP A 279 -15.68 -5.56 -11.40
C ASP A 279 -16.28 -4.61 -12.42
N GLU A 280 -16.52 -5.11 -13.63
CA GLU A 280 -17.20 -4.35 -14.67
C GLU A 280 -18.57 -3.88 -14.22
N GLN A 281 -19.37 -4.75 -13.58
CA GLN A 281 -20.69 -4.39 -13.06
C GLN A 281 -20.63 -3.28 -11.99
N ILE A 282 -19.64 -3.33 -11.08
CA ILE A 282 -19.45 -2.32 -10.03
C ILE A 282 -19.00 -0.99 -10.65
N ILE A 283 -18.05 -1.03 -11.58
CA ILE A 283 -17.55 0.14 -12.31
C ILE A 283 -18.70 0.78 -13.09
N VAL A 284 -19.47 0.01 -13.85
CA VAL A 284 -20.62 0.49 -14.63
C VAL A 284 -21.68 1.12 -13.72
N ALA A 285 -22.01 0.49 -12.59
CA ALA A 285 -22.96 1.06 -11.64
C ALA A 285 -22.46 2.38 -11.04
N THR A 286 -21.17 2.46 -10.69
CA THR A 286 -20.53 3.68 -10.16
C THR A 286 -20.51 4.78 -11.21
N LEU A 287 -20.07 4.45 -12.42
CA LEU A 287 -19.99 5.37 -13.55
C LEU A 287 -21.36 5.95 -13.89
N ALA A 288 -22.40 5.12 -13.87
CA ALA A 288 -23.74 5.57 -14.15
C ALA A 288 -24.28 6.51 -13.05
N LEU A 289 -23.78 6.45 -11.80
CA LEU A 289 -24.12 7.42 -10.75
C LEU A 289 -23.42 8.76 -11.01
N ILE A 290 -22.15 8.71 -11.42
CA ILE A 290 -21.35 9.88 -11.80
C ILE A 290 -21.96 10.60 -13.01
N ASP A 291 -22.29 9.85 -14.06
CA ASP A 291 -22.88 10.37 -15.30
C ASP A 291 -24.29 10.94 -15.05
N ALA A 292 -25.00 10.46 -14.01
CA ALA A 292 -26.28 11.01 -13.57
C ALA A 292 -26.14 12.16 -12.55
N GLU A 293 -24.92 12.60 -12.25
CA GLU A 293 -24.59 13.63 -11.26
C GLU A 293 -25.12 13.36 -9.84
N GLN A 294 -25.27 12.09 -9.49
CA GLN A 294 -25.74 11.66 -8.18
C GLN A 294 -24.57 11.45 -7.23
N ASP A 295 -24.80 11.69 -5.93
CA ASP A 295 -23.84 11.27 -4.91
C ASP A 295 -23.53 9.79 -5.03
N VAL A 296 -22.24 9.49 -5.12
CA VAL A 296 -21.73 8.13 -5.21
C VAL A 296 -21.55 7.63 -3.79
N THR A 297 -22.39 6.67 -3.38
CA THR A 297 -22.31 6.02 -2.06
C THR A 297 -22.35 4.51 -2.22
N VAL A 298 -21.77 3.78 -1.28
CA VAL A 298 -21.75 2.31 -1.30
C VAL A 298 -23.17 1.74 -1.39
N SER A 299 -24.12 2.31 -0.65
CA SER A 299 -25.52 1.91 -0.68
C SER A 299 -26.14 2.04 -2.08
N ARG A 300 -25.88 3.14 -2.78
CA ARG A 300 -26.38 3.36 -4.15
C ARG A 300 -25.69 2.45 -5.16
N ILE A 301 -24.39 2.23 -5.02
CA ILE A 301 -23.65 1.31 -5.89
C ILE A 301 -24.19 -0.11 -5.72
N VAL A 302 -24.35 -0.59 -4.49
CA VAL A 302 -24.91 -1.92 -4.20
C VAL A 302 -26.34 -2.06 -4.72
N SER A 303 -27.18 -1.06 -4.47
CA SER A 303 -28.56 -1.05 -4.97
C SER A 303 -28.62 -1.11 -6.50
N ARG A 304 -27.65 -0.52 -7.20
CA ARG A 304 -27.66 -0.42 -8.66
C ARG A 304 -26.95 -1.58 -9.36
N SER A 305 -25.85 -2.04 -8.79
CA SER A 305 -25.07 -3.18 -9.28
C SER A 305 -25.70 -4.52 -8.92
N GLY A 306 -26.55 -4.59 -7.88
CA GLY A 306 -27.12 -5.84 -7.39
C GLY A 306 -26.10 -6.74 -6.66
N ILE A 307 -24.86 -6.27 -6.47
CA ILE A 307 -23.83 -7.01 -5.76
C ILE A 307 -23.88 -6.70 -4.26
N SER A 308 -23.44 -7.63 -3.42
CA SER A 308 -23.42 -7.41 -1.97
C SER A 308 -22.36 -6.38 -1.57
N ARG A 309 -22.57 -5.66 -0.46
CA ARG A 309 -21.54 -4.77 0.12
C ARG A 309 -20.20 -5.49 0.33
N ALA A 310 -20.24 -6.72 0.85
CA ALA A 310 -19.06 -7.55 1.04
C ALA A 310 -18.34 -7.90 -0.28
N ALA A 311 -19.08 -8.12 -1.38
CA ALA A 311 -18.48 -8.32 -2.70
C ALA A 311 -17.85 -7.02 -3.25
N LEU A 312 -18.43 -5.85 -2.96
CA LEU A 312 -17.88 -4.55 -3.33
C LEU A 312 -16.54 -4.32 -2.63
N TYR A 313 -16.50 -4.38 -1.30
CA TYR A 313 -15.30 -4.07 -0.52
C TYR A 313 -14.14 -5.05 -0.74
N ARG A 314 -14.43 -6.33 -1.02
CA ARG A 314 -13.40 -7.32 -1.36
C ARG A 314 -12.61 -6.96 -2.61
N ARG A 315 -13.25 -6.24 -3.54
CA ARG A 315 -12.69 -5.90 -4.86
C ARG A 315 -12.18 -4.47 -4.90
N TRP A 316 -12.92 -3.57 -4.25
CA TRP A 316 -12.64 -2.14 -4.19
C TRP A 316 -12.38 -1.74 -2.74
N PRO A 317 -11.10 -1.62 -2.33
CA PRO A 317 -10.72 -1.35 -0.95
C PRO A 317 -11.12 0.05 -0.48
N SER A 318 -11.42 0.97 -1.42
CA SER A 318 -12.00 2.27 -1.10
C SER A 318 -12.96 2.76 -2.17
N LEU A 319 -13.97 3.51 -1.74
CA LEU A 319 -14.88 4.21 -2.65
C LEU A 319 -14.11 5.20 -3.54
N THR A 320 -13.08 5.87 -3.00
CA THR A 320 -12.21 6.78 -3.75
C THR A 320 -11.50 6.08 -4.92
N THR A 321 -10.93 4.89 -4.71
CA THR A 321 -10.28 4.12 -5.78
C THR A 321 -11.26 3.63 -6.82
N LEU A 322 -12.49 3.27 -6.39
CA LEU A 322 -13.56 2.89 -7.30
C LEU A 322 -14.05 4.07 -8.14
N ILE A 323 -14.26 5.23 -7.52
CA ILE A 323 -14.60 6.47 -8.24
C ILE A 323 -13.48 6.85 -9.20
N ALA A 324 -12.21 6.77 -8.79
CA ALA A 324 -11.08 7.05 -9.66
C ALA A 324 -11.04 6.13 -10.88
N ALA A 325 -11.26 4.82 -10.68
CA ALA A 325 -11.33 3.84 -11.76
C ALA A 325 -12.54 4.06 -12.68
N ALA A 326 -13.71 4.34 -12.11
CA ALA A 326 -14.92 4.66 -12.88
C ALA A 326 -14.74 5.93 -13.72
N LEU A 327 -14.14 6.98 -13.15
CA LEU A 327 -13.79 8.21 -13.87
C LEU A 327 -12.74 8.02 -14.97
N ASP A 328 -12.07 6.87 -15.00
CA ASP A 328 -11.06 6.54 -15.99
C ASP A 328 -11.55 5.63 -17.12
N VAL A 329 -12.76 5.06 -17.00
CA VAL A 329 -13.37 4.22 -18.04
C VAL A 329 -13.46 4.96 -19.36
N GLY A 330 -12.99 4.32 -20.43
CA GLY A 330 -12.92 4.88 -21.79
C GLY A 330 -11.61 5.63 -22.06
N ARG A 331 -10.67 5.67 -21.10
CA ARG A 331 -9.33 6.24 -21.31
C ARG A 331 -8.26 5.16 -21.28
N THR A 332 -7.46 5.06 -22.33
CA THR A 332 -6.32 4.14 -22.39
C THR A 332 -5.00 4.85 -22.04
N VAL A 333 -3.97 4.06 -21.74
CA VAL A 333 -2.59 4.56 -21.74
C VAL A 333 -2.15 4.66 -23.19
N PRO A 334 -1.59 5.80 -23.65
CA PRO A 334 -1.08 5.89 -25.00
C PRO A 334 0.01 4.83 -25.26
N PRO A 335 0.17 4.36 -26.50
CA PRO A 335 1.25 3.45 -26.84
C PRO A 335 2.61 4.10 -26.62
N ASP A 336 3.63 3.28 -26.35
CA ASP A 336 5.00 3.75 -26.27
C ASP A 336 5.46 4.32 -27.61
N ILE A 337 6.18 5.44 -27.57
CA ILE A 337 6.81 6.04 -28.74
C ILE A 337 8.15 5.34 -28.96
N SER A 338 8.36 4.79 -30.16
CA SER A 338 9.61 4.13 -30.52
C SER A 338 10.83 5.03 -30.29
N ALA A 339 11.90 4.49 -29.71
CA ALA A 339 13.13 5.24 -29.50
C ALA A 339 13.76 5.71 -30.83
N ASP A 340 13.58 4.91 -31.87
CA ASP A 340 14.10 5.15 -33.21
C ASP A 340 13.09 5.88 -34.11
N VAL A 341 12.06 6.52 -33.53
CA VAL A 341 11.09 7.28 -34.33
C VAL A 341 11.79 8.38 -35.14
N ASP A 342 11.45 8.47 -36.42
CA ASP A 342 12.06 9.44 -37.35
C ASP A 342 11.72 10.87 -36.91
N ASP A 343 10.43 11.19 -36.76
CA ASP A 343 9.95 12.49 -36.28
C ASP A 343 9.43 12.40 -34.84
N LEU A 344 10.34 12.62 -33.88
CA LEU A 344 10.00 12.64 -32.45
C LEU A 344 9.00 13.76 -32.11
N ARG A 345 9.08 14.90 -32.79
CA ARG A 345 8.21 16.06 -32.54
C ARG A 345 6.77 15.70 -32.86
N GLU A 346 6.54 15.18 -34.06
CA GLU A 346 5.20 14.83 -34.53
C GLU A 346 4.62 13.65 -33.74
N ALA A 347 5.46 12.68 -33.34
CA ALA A 347 5.04 11.58 -32.49
C ALA A 347 4.55 12.06 -31.11
N VAL A 348 5.28 12.97 -30.46
CA VAL A 348 4.87 13.55 -29.17
C VAL A 348 3.60 14.41 -29.34
N LEU A 349 3.53 15.22 -30.39
CA LEU A 349 2.34 16.02 -30.69
C LEU A 349 1.10 15.15 -30.83
N THR A 350 1.20 14.06 -31.62
CA THR A 350 0.09 13.13 -31.87
C THR A 350 -0.39 12.46 -30.58
N VAL A 351 0.53 12.00 -29.73
CA VAL A 351 0.18 11.36 -28.45
C VAL A 351 -0.48 12.34 -27.48
N MET A 352 -0.01 13.58 -27.40
CA MET A 352 -0.54 14.57 -26.44
C MET A 352 -1.84 15.22 -26.90
N MET A 353 -1.99 15.46 -28.21
CA MET A 353 -3.10 16.21 -28.78
C MET A 353 -4.19 15.34 -29.41
N GLY A 354 -3.91 14.05 -29.58
CA GLY A 354 -4.75 13.12 -30.32
C GLY A 354 -4.47 13.17 -31.83
N ASP A 355 -4.78 12.07 -32.51
CA ASP A 355 -4.76 12.00 -33.96
C ASP A 355 -6.00 12.75 -34.52
N PRO A 356 -5.82 13.77 -35.39
CA PRO A 356 -6.92 14.48 -36.04
C PRO A 356 -7.90 13.58 -36.80
N GLY A 357 -7.50 12.35 -37.16
CA GLY A 357 -8.31 11.38 -37.90
C GLY A 357 -8.87 10.22 -37.07
N ALA A 358 -8.59 10.14 -35.76
CA ALA A 358 -9.07 9.04 -34.93
C ALA A 358 -10.57 9.16 -34.63
N GLU A 359 -11.27 8.02 -34.58
CA GLU A 359 -12.68 7.96 -34.14
C GLU A 359 -12.85 8.53 -32.72
N HIS A 360 -14.04 9.10 -32.48
CA HIS A 360 -14.40 9.78 -31.22
C HIS A 360 -13.93 8.98 -29.99
N SER A 361 -13.28 9.68 -29.06
CA SER A 361 -12.90 9.07 -27.79
C SER A 361 -14.12 8.50 -27.09
N GLU A 362 -14.04 7.25 -26.61
CA GLU A 362 -15.04 6.68 -25.70
C GLU A 362 -15.17 7.48 -24.39
N TYR A 363 -14.24 8.41 -24.14
CA TYR A 363 -14.25 9.33 -23.03
C TYR A 363 -14.95 10.65 -23.37
N SER A 364 -16.19 10.81 -22.94
CA SER A 364 -16.98 12.01 -23.21
C SER A 364 -16.47 13.25 -22.47
N GLU A 365 -16.73 14.43 -23.04
CA GLU A 365 -16.43 15.70 -22.38
C GLU A 365 -17.21 15.88 -21.07
N ALA A 366 -18.46 15.41 -21.01
CA ALA A 366 -19.23 15.40 -19.77
C ALA A 366 -18.49 14.64 -18.66
N ARG A 367 -17.91 13.48 -18.98
CA ARG A 367 -17.09 12.68 -18.04
C ARG A 367 -15.81 13.40 -17.64
N LEU A 368 -15.15 14.08 -18.58
CA LEU A 368 -13.99 14.94 -18.30
C LEU A 368 -14.32 16.06 -17.29
N ARG A 369 -15.46 16.74 -17.47
CA ARG A 369 -15.91 17.81 -16.57
C ARG A 369 -16.28 17.27 -15.20
N GLN A 370 -17.03 16.16 -15.13
CA GLN A 370 -17.35 15.50 -13.86
C GLN A 370 -16.09 15.06 -13.12
N ARG A 371 -15.12 14.49 -13.83
CA ARG A 371 -13.81 14.18 -13.26
C ARG A 371 -13.17 15.41 -12.63
N ILE A 372 -13.05 16.51 -13.39
CA ILE A 372 -12.43 17.76 -12.88
C ILE A 372 -13.16 18.26 -11.64
N ARG A 373 -14.50 18.30 -11.67
CA ARG A 373 -15.32 18.71 -10.52
C ARG A 373 -15.04 17.86 -9.28
N LEU A 374 -15.12 16.53 -9.42
CA LEU A 374 -14.97 15.59 -8.30
C LEU A 374 -13.55 15.59 -7.74
N VAL A 375 -12.52 15.55 -8.58
CA VAL A 375 -11.12 15.56 -8.13
C VAL A 375 -10.70 16.92 -7.56
N MET A 376 -11.33 18.03 -7.96
CA MET A 376 -11.06 19.34 -7.34
C MET A 376 -11.76 19.49 -5.99
N ALA A 377 -12.90 18.85 -5.79
CA ALA A 377 -13.63 18.87 -4.53
C ALA A 377 -12.99 17.97 -3.45
N ASP A 378 -12.34 16.88 -3.85
CA ASP A 378 -11.70 15.92 -2.95
C ASP A 378 -10.24 15.69 -3.32
N ARG A 379 -9.33 16.17 -2.46
CA ARG A 379 -7.88 16.04 -2.64
C ARG A 379 -7.39 14.59 -2.55
N ALA A 380 -8.08 13.72 -1.81
CA ALA A 380 -7.75 12.30 -1.76
C ALA A 380 -8.09 11.63 -3.10
N LEU A 381 -9.27 11.92 -3.66
CA LEU A 381 -9.65 11.49 -5.01
C LEU A 381 -8.72 12.06 -6.08
N GLN A 382 -8.32 13.31 -5.96
CA GLN A 382 -7.33 13.93 -6.84
C GLN A 382 -6.03 13.14 -6.89
N LYS A 383 -5.47 12.83 -5.72
CA LYS A 383 -4.23 12.06 -5.60
C LYS A 383 -4.41 10.63 -6.08
N ALA A 384 -5.52 9.97 -5.73
CA ALA A 384 -5.82 8.62 -6.19
C ALA A 384 -5.87 8.56 -7.71
N TYR A 385 -6.63 9.45 -8.34
CA TYR A 385 -6.74 9.54 -9.80
C TYR A 385 -5.39 9.85 -10.47
N TRP A 386 -4.59 10.73 -9.85
CA TRP A 386 -3.23 11.00 -10.32
C TRP A 386 -2.37 9.74 -10.34
N THR A 387 -2.23 9.08 -9.19
CA THR A 387 -1.33 7.93 -9.03
C THR A 387 -1.80 6.73 -9.84
N SER A 388 -3.10 6.43 -9.85
CA SER A 388 -3.62 5.25 -10.52
C SER A 388 -3.82 5.43 -12.02
N HIS A 389 -3.97 6.65 -12.55
CA HIS A 389 -4.29 6.82 -13.98
C HIS A 389 -3.44 7.89 -14.68
N VAL A 390 -3.35 9.11 -14.13
CA VAL A 390 -2.66 10.21 -14.84
C VAL A 390 -1.17 9.95 -14.96
N ALA A 391 -0.48 9.55 -13.89
CA ALA A 391 0.97 9.34 -13.87
C ALA A 391 1.41 8.32 -14.93
N ARG A 392 0.66 7.22 -15.10
CA ARG A 392 0.97 6.17 -16.09
C ARG A 392 0.88 6.67 -17.53
N ARG A 393 -0.04 7.59 -17.83
CA ARG A 393 -0.20 8.17 -19.18
C ARG A 393 0.92 9.11 -19.57
N ARG A 394 1.69 9.62 -18.60
CA ARG A 394 2.84 10.49 -18.86
C ARG A 394 4.05 9.69 -19.33
N VAL A 395 4.17 8.43 -18.89
CA VAL A 395 5.36 7.59 -19.09
C VAL A 395 5.80 7.52 -20.56
N PRO A 396 4.92 7.27 -21.55
CA PRO A 396 5.34 7.21 -22.95
C PRO A 396 5.97 8.51 -23.45
N VAL A 397 5.36 9.65 -23.12
CA VAL A 397 5.85 10.97 -23.55
C VAL A 397 7.14 11.33 -22.81
N GLU A 398 7.20 11.11 -21.50
CA GLU A 398 8.40 11.39 -20.72
C GLU A 398 9.59 10.52 -21.17
N ALA A 399 9.35 9.25 -21.51
CA ALA A 399 10.36 8.38 -22.10
C ALA A 399 10.83 8.89 -23.47
N ALA A 400 9.92 9.30 -24.34
CA ALA A 400 10.24 9.87 -25.64
C ALA A 400 11.09 11.15 -25.53
N LEU A 401 10.77 12.02 -24.57
CA LEU A 401 11.56 13.22 -24.28
C LEU A 401 12.96 12.86 -23.76
N ARG A 402 13.12 11.84 -22.91
CA ARG A 402 14.46 11.35 -22.50
C ARG A 402 15.25 10.84 -23.70
N THR A 403 14.63 10.06 -24.58
CA THR A 403 15.28 9.61 -25.81
C THR A 403 15.69 10.78 -26.71
N GLY A 404 14.87 11.84 -26.79
CA GLY A 404 15.23 13.06 -27.51
C GLY A 404 16.46 13.76 -26.95
N ILE A 405 16.64 13.74 -25.62
CA ILE A 405 17.85 14.26 -24.95
C ILE A 405 19.06 13.37 -25.28
N GLU A 406 18.91 12.04 -25.17
CA GLU A 406 19.98 11.08 -25.47
C GLU A 406 20.45 11.14 -26.93
N ARG A 407 19.52 11.39 -27.87
CA ARG A 407 19.81 11.60 -29.29
C ARG A 407 20.37 12.98 -29.62
N GLY A 408 20.48 13.89 -28.64
CA GLY A 408 20.95 15.27 -28.84
C GLY A 408 19.96 16.20 -29.56
N LEU A 409 18.72 15.76 -29.76
CA LEU A 409 17.64 16.54 -30.37
C LEU A 409 17.09 17.60 -29.40
N LEU A 410 17.07 17.27 -28.11
CA LEU A 410 16.56 18.10 -27.03
C LEU A 410 17.67 18.51 -26.06
N ARG A 411 17.52 19.65 -25.39
CA ARG A 411 18.51 20.17 -24.45
C ARG A 411 18.66 19.24 -23.24
N THR A 412 19.88 19.15 -22.72
CA THR A 412 20.20 18.27 -21.58
C THR A 412 19.77 18.83 -20.22
N ASP A 413 19.39 20.12 -20.15
CA ASP A 413 18.98 20.81 -18.93
C ASP A 413 17.46 20.81 -18.70
N LEU A 414 16.70 20.06 -19.51
CA LEU A 414 15.24 20.07 -19.44
C LEU A 414 14.72 19.36 -18.19
N ASP A 415 13.83 20.04 -17.47
CA ASP A 415 12.86 19.39 -16.61
C ASP A 415 11.72 18.83 -17.48
N ILE A 416 11.76 17.53 -17.72
CA ILE A 416 10.79 16.81 -18.55
C ILE A 416 9.38 16.92 -17.97
N GLY A 417 9.24 16.90 -16.64
CA GLY A 417 7.95 17.03 -15.96
C GLY A 417 7.33 18.40 -16.23
N ALA A 418 8.14 19.46 -16.11
CA ALA A 418 7.71 20.82 -16.43
C ALA A 418 7.34 21.01 -17.90
N CYS A 419 8.08 20.37 -18.83
CA CYS A 419 7.77 20.40 -20.25
C CYS A 419 6.41 19.77 -20.54
N PHE A 420 6.14 18.58 -19.96
CA PHE A 420 4.83 17.93 -20.08
C PHE A 420 3.73 18.81 -19.48
N ASP A 421 3.94 19.35 -18.28
CA ASP A 421 2.96 20.17 -17.57
C ASP A 421 2.61 21.46 -18.33
N ALA A 422 3.58 22.08 -18.99
CA ALA A 422 3.35 23.25 -19.83
C ALA A 422 2.42 22.93 -21.02
N ILE A 423 2.66 21.81 -21.70
CA ILE A 423 1.85 21.39 -22.86
C ILE A 423 0.46 20.94 -22.41
N ALA A 424 0.38 20.04 -21.43
CA ALA A 424 -0.90 19.55 -20.91
C ALA A 424 -1.73 20.67 -20.25
N GLY A 425 -1.07 21.59 -19.54
CA GLY A 425 -1.68 22.75 -18.91
C GLY A 425 -2.35 23.68 -19.91
N ALA A 426 -1.80 23.82 -21.12
CA ALA A 426 -2.41 24.59 -22.19
C ALA A 426 -3.78 24.02 -22.60
N ALA A 427 -3.91 22.70 -22.70
CA ALA A 427 -5.18 22.02 -22.97
C ALA A 427 -6.20 22.25 -21.84
N TYR A 428 -5.76 22.12 -20.58
CA TYR A 428 -6.62 22.43 -19.43
C TYR A 428 -7.10 23.88 -19.41
N TYR A 429 -6.24 24.84 -19.80
CA TYR A 429 -6.63 26.25 -19.87
C TYR A 429 -7.74 26.49 -20.89
N GLN A 430 -7.70 25.84 -22.07
CA GLN A 430 -8.78 25.96 -23.05
C GLN A 430 -10.11 25.44 -22.48
N ILE A 431 -10.12 24.25 -21.87
CA ILE A 431 -11.36 23.61 -21.42
C ILE A 431 -11.93 24.23 -20.15
N VAL A 432 -11.08 24.50 -19.16
CA VAL A 432 -11.51 24.90 -17.82
C VAL A 432 -11.67 26.40 -17.70
N VAL A 433 -10.73 27.17 -18.25
CA VAL A 433 -10.70 28.63 -18.08
C VAL A 433 -11.48 29.32 -19.19
N ARG A 434 -11.27 28.91 -20.45
CA ARG A 434 -12.01 29.49 -21.58
C ARG A 434 -13.37 28.82 -21.81
N GLY A 435 -13.52 27.57 -21.37
CA GLY A 435 -14.74 26.79 -21.63
C GLY A 435 -14.80 26.22 -23.06
N ASP A 436 -13.70 26.26 -23.80
CA ASP A 436 -13.64 25.83 -25.20
C ASP A 436 -13.67 24.29 -25.32
N HIS A 437 -14.16 23.79 -26.45
CA HIS A 437 -14.14 22.37 -26.81
C HIS A 437 -12.79 22.00 -27.44
N LEU A 438 -12.23 20.84 -27.08
CA LEU A 438 -10.97 20.35 -27.67
C LEU A 438 -11.11 20.02 -29.16
N GLU A 439 -12.30 19.69 -29.63
CA GLU A 439 -12.56 19.37 -31.05
C GLU A 439 -12.70 20.63 -31.92
N ASP A 440 -12.82 21.82 -31.33
CA ASP A 440 -12.89 23.07 -32.10
C ASP A 440 -11.59 23.29 -32.89
N PRO A 441 -11.64 23.46 -34.23
CA PRO A 441 -10.48 23.76 -35.05
C PRO A 441 -9.64 24.94 -34.54
N ALA A 442 -10.29 25.98 -33.99
CA ALA A 442 -9.57 27.13 -33.46
C ALA A 442 -8.80 26.79 -32.17
N THR A 443 -9.37 25.92 -31.32
CA THR A 443 -8.72 25.40 -30.11
C THR A 443 -7.54 24.50 -30.47
N GLN A 444 -7.72 23.60 -31.43
CA GLN A 444 -6.67 22.73 -31.97
C GLN A 444 -5.50 23.54 -32.55
N ALA A 445 -5.79 24.60 -33.31
CA ALA A 445 -4.77 25.49 -33.85
C ALA A 445 -3.99 26.21 -32.73
N ARG A 446 -4.67 26.68 -31.68
CA ARG A 446 -4.00 27.29 -30.52
C ARG A 446 -3.11 26.31 -29.79
N LEU A 447 -3.56 25.07 -29.58
CA LEU A 447 -2.77 24.08 -28.86
C LEU A 447 -1.53 23.64 -29.63
N ARG A 448 -1.62 23.49 -30.96
CA ARG A 448 -0.44 23.28 -31.82
C ARG A 448 0.53 24.45 -31.74
N ALA A 449 0.04 25.69 -31.78
CA ALA A 449 0.88 26.86 -31.65
C ALA A 449 1.61 26.92 -30.29
N VAL A 450 0.94 26.56 -29.20
CA VAL A 450 1.58 26.48 -27.87
C VAL A 450 2.61 25.35 -27.85
N PHE A 451 2.28 24.18 -28.39
CA PHE A 451 3.22 23.07 -28.51
C PHE A 451 4.49 23.49 -29.27
N ASP A 452 4.37 24.20 -30.39
CA ASP A 452 5.50 24.68 -31.17
C ASP A 452 6.42 25.62 -30.38
N VAL A 453 5.83 26.52 -29.58
CA VAL A 453 6.59 27.42 -28.70
C VAL A 453 7.37 26.63 -27.65
N VAL A 454 6.71 25.67 -26.99
CA VAL A 454 7.36 24.82 -25.98
C VAL A 454 8.44 23.96 -26.62
N TRP A 455 8.15 23.33 -27.76
CA TRP A 455 9.07 22.46 -28.48
C TRP A 455 10.34 23.19 -28.92
N ARG A 456 10.22 24.39 -29.50
CA ARG A 456 11.38 25.23 -29.84
C ARG A 456 12.21 25.59 -28.61
N GLY A 457 11.56 25.78 -27.45
CA GLY A 457 12.25 25.97 -26.18
C GLY A 457 12.95 24.71 -25.68
N MET A 458 12.59 23.52 -26.16
CA MET A 458 13.20 22.25 -25.77
C MET A 458 14.37 21.83 -26.67
N THR A 459 14.45 22.32 -27.90
CA THR A 459 15.46 21.87 -28.85
C THR A 459 16.84 22.51 -28.63
N THR A 460 17.89 21.80 -29.03
CA THR A 460 19.27 22.29 -28.96
C THR A 460 19.51 23.41 -29.99
N TRP A 461 20.31 24.42 -29.62
CA TRP A 461 20.71 25.51 -30.53
C TRP A 461 22.22 25.47 -30.81
N PRO A 462 22.68 25.67 -32.08
CA PRO A 462 21.88 25.79 -33.29
C PRO A 462 21.27 24.44 -33.69
N GLN A 463 20.10 24.46 -34.33
CA GLN A 463 19.51 23.25 -34.91
C GLN A 463 20.54 22.59 -35.85
N PRO A 464 20.80 21.28 -35.76
CA PRO A 464 21.62 20.61 -36.77
C PRO A 464 20.99 20.88 -38.14
N VAL A 465 21.82 21.38 -39.05
CA VAL A 465 21.45 21.60 -40.45
C VAL A 465 21.51 20.23 -41.10
N ASP A 466 20.35 19.68 -41.49
CA ASP A 466 20.27 18.57 -42.45
C ASP A 466 20.73 19.01 -43.84
#